data_AF-A0A1I5VJ36-F1
#
_entry.id   AF-A0A1I5VJ36-F1
#
_cell.length_a   1.000
_cell.length_b   1.000
_cell.length_c   1.000
_cell.angle_alpha   90.00
_cell.angle_beta   90.00
_cell.angle_gamma   90.00
#
_symmetry.space_group_name_H-M   'P 1'
#
loop_
_entity.id
_entity.type
_entity.pdbx_description
1 polymer ?
#
loop_
_entity_poly.entity_id
_entity_poly.type
_entity_poly.pdbx_seq_one_letter_code
_entity_poly.pdbx_strand_id
1 'polypeptide(L)'
;MKKSITKHFFYLLASTSLFCACQKDSISDLAPKEDITIEEKGISDIQDPSGVIIKTYSFDNDQNSSLMFQDDESEAVMTSEDRAYNIAQVLRVKAIDNKNIEIANFAPFDIKNATIQAQIPGSTNNPIRLLKINIIRAHGKRTIPYPFVKNTTLFVDTEGNKVDLSQYQSTGILPKNISFDFAGDGPIVSRLKKLSKLKWNIKYHDFDPNNDPANNWADDITPKQVRRYTGLMINLGLVAVSNDFKQDFLKEQIIGNDGITPLTLAQKEKTYNDLINFGRLNCGVVGGPNNVIGLGGGSTFGLADYLLKNYINKVGFGDVPAHELGHCLGYNHSSNMTYPQKINGVNTGFSPVMIRAFTRFFEKNEFSVRLDNYYKPSDFN
;
A
#
# COMPACT_ATOMS: atom_id res chain seq x y z
N MET A 1 38.53 -11.15 56.21
CA MET A 1 38.62 -9.94 57.06
C MET A 1 37.29 -9.20 57.01
N LYS A 2 36.70 -8.97 58.21
CA LYS A 2 35.65 -8.02 58.66
C LYS A 2 34.48 -7.68 57.68
N LYS A 3 33.29 -8.26 57.91
CA LYS A 3 32.13 -7.80 58.73
C LYS A 3 31.30 -6.70 58.00
N SER A 4 30.12 -6.99 57.46
CA SER A 4 28.78 -7.12 58.11
C SER A 4 28.29 -5.82 58.77
N ILE A 5 27.09 -5.34 58.39
CA ILE A 5 25.95 -5.01 59.28
C ILE A 5 24.67 -4.78 58.45
N THR A 6 23.56 -5.18 59.05
CA THR A 6 22.19 -5.34 58.59
C THR A 6 21.26 -4.39 59.38
N LYS A 7 19.97 -4.31 58.96
CA LYS A 7 18.72 -3.95 59.72
C LYS A 7 18.32 -2.46 59.72
N HIS A 8 17.12 -2.06 59.24
CA HIS A 8 15.69 -2.32 59.61
C HIS A 8 15.10 -1.28 60.60
N PHE A 9 13.77 -1.06 60.45
CA PHE A 9 12.76 -0.32 61.26
C PHE A 9 12.31 1.07 60.73
N PHE A 10 11.07 1.33 60.28
CA PHE A 10 9.71 1.32 60.89
C PHE A 10 9.53 2.32 62.07
N TYR A 11 8.78 3.43 61.88
CA TYR A 11 7.44 3.67 62.45
C TYR A 11 6.90 5.12 62.28
N LEU A 12 5.60 5.13 62.05
CA LEU A 12 4.51 6.12 62.16
C LEU A 12 4.56 7.17 63.31
N LEU A 13 4.01 8.38 63.07
CA LEU A 13 3.27 9.28 63.99
C LEU A 13 2.75 10.47 63.14
N ALA A 14 1.45 10.71 62.88
CA ALA A 14 0.27 10.97 63.70
C ALA A 14 0.21 12.36 64.39
N SER A 15 -0.69 13.23 63.89
CA SER A 15 -1.38 14.33 64.61
C SER A 15 -2.61 14.74 63.75
N THR A 16 -3.85 14.29 63.98
CA THR A 16 -4.89 14.85 64.90
C THR A 16 -4.79 16.37 65.10
N SER A 17 -5.83 17.22 64.99
CA SER A 17 -7.30 17.07 64.88
C SER A 17 -7.92 18.48 64.91
N LEU A 18 -9.15 18.70 64.37
CA LEU A 18 -10.31 19.28 65.09
C LEU A 18 -11.50 19.71 64.17
N PHE A 19 -12.70 19.19 64.51
CA PHE A 19 -14.07 19.77 64.51
C PHE A 19 -14.64 20.49 63.27
N CYS A 20 -15.94 20.46 62.94
CA CYS A 20 -17.16 19.76 63.40
C CYS A 20 -18.27 20.12 62.39
N ALA A 21 -19.31 19.27 62.32
CA ALA A 21 -20.73 19.59 62.11
C ALA A 21 -21.42 18.85 60.95
N CYS A 22 -22.38 18.02 61.35
CA CYS A 22 -23.39 17.36 60.54
C CYS A 22 -24.33 18.38 59.87
N GLN A 23 -24.71 18.10 58.63
CA GLN A 23 -26.08 18.32 58.17
C GLN A 23 -26.47 17.24 57.17
N LYS A 24 -27.57 16.53 57.47
CA LYS A 24 -28.25 15.59 56.57
C LYS A 24 -29.00 16.42 55.54
N ASP A 25 -28.80 16.13 54.26
CA ASP A 25 -29.82 16.33 53.24
C ASP A 25 -29.88 15.10 52.33
N SER A 26 -31.07 14.53 52.26
CA SER A 26 -31.52 13.53 51.30
C SER A 26 -31.57 14.14 49.90
N ILE A 27 -31.18 13.41 48.86
CA ILE A 27 -31.81 13.46 47.54
C ILE A 27 -31.54 12.14 46.82
N SER A 28 -32.64 11.53 46.38
CA SER A 28 -32.77 10.41 45.45
C SER A 28 -32.24 10.75 44.04
N ASP A 29 -32.16 9.74 43.19
CA ASP A 29 -32.01 9.82 41.72
C ASP A 29 -30.58 9.75 41.17
N LEU A 30 -30.00 8.54 41.25
CA LEU A 30 -28.98 8.11 40.30
C LEU A 30 -29.67 7.69 38.99
N ALA A 31 -29.76 8.62 38.04
CA ALA A 31 -30.05 8.30 36.64
C ALA A 31 -28.88 7.48 36.04
N PRO A 32 -29.13 6.54 35.11
CA PRO A 32 -28.08 5.77 34.47
C PRO A 32 -27.23 6.70 33.59
N LYS A 33 -25.91 6.50 33.61
CA LYS A 33 -24.98 7.12 32.66
C LYS A 33 -25.44 6.78 31.24
N GLU A 34 -25.77 7.80 30.47
CA GLU A 34 -25.97 7.70 29.03
C GLU A 34 -24.71 7.12 28.37
N ASP A 35 -24.89 6.03 27.62
CA ASP A 35 -23.93 5.54 26.65
C ASP A 35 -23.70 6.65 25.61
N ILE A 36 -22.48 7.18 25.56
CA ILE A 36 -22.06 8.14 24.55
C ILE A 36 -21.91 7.38 23.22
N THR A 37 -22.97 7.36 22.42
CA THR A 37 -22.88 7.04 21.00
C THR A 37 -22.15 8.16 20.28
N ILE A 38 -20.95 7.88 19.77
CA ILE A 38 -20.24 8.76 18.83
C ILE A 38 -21.06 8.78 17.53
N GLU A 39 -21.61 9.93 17.16
CA GLU A 39 -22.23 10.12 15.85
C GLU A 39 -21.18 9.95 14.73
N GLU A 40 -21.35 8.95 13.88
CA GLU A 40 -20.52 8.73 12.67
C GLU A 40 -20.80 9.84 11.63
N LYS A 41 -20.13 11.00 11.77
CA LYS A 41 -20.14 12.04 10.74
C LYS A 41 -19.46 11.54 9.46
N GLY A 42 -20.20 11.48 8.35
CA GLY A 42 -19.65 11.24 6.99
C GLY A 42 -20.38 10.24 6.10
N ILE A 43 -21.60 9.81 6.45
CA ILE A 43 -22.37 8.80 5.71
C ILE A 43 -23.44 9.49 4.83
N SER A 44 -23.42 9.20 3.53
CA SER A 44 -24.51 9.59 2.61
C SER A 44 -24.96 8.37 1.81
N ASP A 45 -26.24 8.03 1.87
CA ASP A 45 -26.79 6.85 1.22
C ASP A 45 -27.12 7.12 -0.25
N ILE A 46 -26.65 6.26 -1.15
CA ILE A 46 -26.98 6.32 -2.59
C ILE A 46 -27.78 5.08 -2.95
N GLN A 47 -28.96 5.29 -3.55
CA GLN A 47 -29.81 4.23 -4.05
C GLN A 47 -29.19 3.62 -5.32
N ASP A 48 -28.93 2.32 -5.29
CA ASP A 48 -28.58 1.54 -6.47
C ASP A 48 -29.80 1.41 -7.41
N PRO A 49 -29.65 1.25 -8.73
CA PRO A 49 -30.79 1.04 -9.65
C PRO A 49 -31.75 -0.10 -9.24
N SER A 50 -31.27 -1.06 -8.47
CA SER A 50 -32.05 -2.16 -7.85
C SER A 50 -32.93 -1.74 -6.66
N GLY A 51 -32.83 -0.50 -6.21
CA GLY A 51 -33.49 0.04 -5.03
C GLY A 51 -32.78 -0.27 -3.70
N VAL A 52 -31.63 -0.97 -3.72
CA VAL A 52 -30.84 -1.25 -2.52
C VAL A 52 -29.93 -0.07 -2.20
N ILE A 53 -29.90 0.35 -0.93
CA ILE A 53 -29.02 1.42 -0.47
C ILE A 53 -27.64 0.85 -0.17
N ILE A 54 -26.62 1.33 -0.88
CA ILE A 54 -25.22 1.00 -0.60
C ILE A 54 -24.62 2.16 0.21
N LYS A 55 -24.13 1.84 1.41
CA LYS A 55 -23.51 2.84 2.29
C LYS A 55 -22.29 3.49 1.63
N THR A 56 -22.22 4.81 1.71
CA THR A 56 -21.06 5.59 1.24
C THR A 56 -20.29 6.15 2.42
N TYR A 57 -18.97 6.04 2.37
CA TYR A 57 -18.04 6.56 3.37
C TYR A 57 -17.14 7.65 2.78
N SER A 58 -16.80 8.64 3.60
CA SER A 58 -15.75 9.62 3.35
C SER A 58 -14.68 9.49 4.44
N PHE A 59 -13.42 9.39 4.00
CA PHE A 59 -12.22 9.29 4.83
C PHE A 59 -11.28 10.44 4.46
N ASP A 60 -11.76 11.67 4.63
CA ASP A 60 -11.20 12.94 4.14
C ASP A 60 -10.58 13.84 5.21
N ASN A 61 -10.64 13.46 6.48
CA ASN A 61 -10.11 14.25 7.59
C ASN A 61 -9.62 13.37 8.75
N ASP A 62 -9.03 14.00 9.77
CA ASP A 62 -8.43 13.31 10.91
C ASP A 62 -9.46 12.72 11.89
N GLN A 63 -10.72 13.16 11.81
CA GLN A 63 -11.80 12.60 12.62
C GLN A 63 -12.26 11.24 12.07
N ASN A 64 -12.26 11.07 10.74
CA ASN A 64 -12.76 9.87 10.07
C ASN A 64 -11.67 8.96 9.48
N SER A 65 -10.40 9.37 9.50
CA SER A 65 -9.28 8.57 8.99
C SER A 65 -7.96 8.95 9.66
N SER A 66 -6.98 8.06 9.58
CA SER A 66 -5.58 8.34 9.97
C SER A 66 -4.67 8.21 8.75
N LEU A 67 -3.51 8.86 8.76
CA LEU A 67 -2.54 8.78 7.66
C LEU A 67 -1.43 7.79 7.97
N MET A 68 -0.98 7.07 6.96
CA MET A 68 0.26 6.29 6.94
C MET A 68 1.41 7.18 6.44
N PHE A 69 2.62 6.75 6.74
CA PHE A 69 3.89 7.35 6.33
C PHE A 69 3.99 8.82 6.73
N GLN A 70 3.64 9.15 7.98
CA GLN A 70 3.83 10.50 8.53
C GLN A 70 5.30 10.74 8.86
N ASP A 71 5.75 12.01 8.90
CA ASP A 71 7.18 12.33 9.08
C ASP A 71 7.74 11.87 10.44
N ASP A 72 6.88 11.66 11.42
CA ASP A 72 7.16 11.15 12.76
C ASP A 72 6.88 9.66 12.92
N GLU A 73 6.43 8.95 11.86
CA GLU A 73 6.18 7.51 11.94
C GLU A 73 7.52 6.75 11.99
N SER A 74 7.67 5.90 13.01
CA SER A 74 8.89 5.10 13.19
C SER A 74 9.12 4.16 12.01
N GLU A 75 10.38 3.94 11.67
CA GLU A 75 10.78 2.99 10.64
C GLU A 75 10.19 1.60 10.84
N ALA A 76 10.26 1.05 12.06
CA ALA A 76 9.72 -0.27 12.39
C ALA A 76 8.23 -0.45 12.02
N VAL A 77 7.44 0.62 12.09
CA VAL A 77 6.03 0.58 11.65
C VAL A 77 5.94 0.63 10.13
N MET A 78 6.70 1.53 9.48
CA MET A 78 6.71 1.68 8.02
C MET A 78 7.21 0.42 7.28
N THR A 79 8.14 -0.31 7.88
CA THR A 79 8.75 -1.54 7.34
C THR A 79 8.07 -2.81 7.86
N SER A 80 7.00 -2.69 8.66
CA SER A 80 6.23 -3.85 9.15
C SER A 80 5.45 -4.57 8.03
N GLU A 81 5.07 -5.83 8.28
CA GLU A 81 4.18 -6.56 7.35
C GLU A 81 2.78 -5.91 7.24
N ASP A 82 2.35 -5.12 8.22
CA ASP A 82 1.08 -4.39 8.15
C ASP A 82 1.06 -3.31 7.04
N ARG A 83 2.24 -2.83 6.65
CA ARG A 83 2.46 -1.89 5.54
C ARG A 83 2.78 -2.58 4.22
N ALA A 84 2.87 -3.92 4.19
CA ALA A 84 2.99 -4.65 2.94
C ALA A 84 1.64 -4.67 2.20
N TYR A 85 1.66 -4.52 0.88
CA TYR A 85 0.44 -4.54 0.07
C TYR A 85 0.68 -5.15 -1.30
N ASN A 86 -0.35 -5.81 -1.84
CA ASN A 86 -0.32 -6.20 -3.24
C ASN A 86 -0.62 -4.97 -4.10
N ILE A 87 0.17 -4.73 -5.15
CA ILE A 87 -0.01 -3.56 -6.02
C ILE A 87 -1.37 -3.55 -6.74
N ALA A 88 -1.96 -4.73 -6.98
CA ALA A 88 -3.32 -4.87 -7.50
C ALA A 88 -4.39 -4.35 -6.52
N GLN A 89 -4.04 -4.25 -5.24
CA GLN A 89 -4.88 -3.83 -4.12
C GLN A 89 -4.33 -2.53 -3.52
N VAL A 90 -3.96 -1.56 -4.35
CA VAL A 90 -3.48 -0.23 -3.90
C VAL A 90 -4.48 0.45 -2.96
N LEU A 91 -5.78 0.30 -3.26
CA LEU A 91 -6.85 0.53 -2.30
C LEU A 91 -7.15 -0.81 -1.64
N ARG A 92 -6.43 -1.10 -0.55
CA ARG A 92 -6.48 -2.38 0.14
C ARG A 92 -7.67 -2.40 1.08
N VAL A 93 -8.41 -3.52 1.08
CA VAL A 93 -9.33 -3.85 2.15
C VAL A 93 -8.90 -5.18 2.76
N LYS A 94 -8.71 -5.20 4.08
CA LYS A 94 -8.34 -6.42 4.82
C LYS A 94 -9.34 -6.66 5.95
N ALA A 95 -9.73 -7.91 6.14
CA ALA A 95 -10.46 -8.32 7.33
C ALA A 95 -9.52 -8.29 8.54
N ILE A 96 -9.91 -7.58 9.60
CA ILE A 96 -9.15 -7.49 10.86
C ILE A 96 -9.59 -8.61 11.80
N ASP A 97 -10.89 -8.81 11.89
CA ASP A 97 -11.54 -9.85 12.66
C ASP A 97 -12.88 -10.18 11.98
N ASN A 98 -13.75 -10.93 12.66
CA ASN A 98 -15.01 -11.35 12.05
C ASN A 98 -15.96 -10.18 11.74
N LYS A 99 -15.80 -9.04 12.41
CA LYS A 99 -16.73 -7.91 12.42
C LYS A 99 -16.14 -6.64 11.82
N ASN A 100 -14.83 -6.54 11.66
CA ASN A 100 -14.15 -5.31 11.25
C ASN A 100 -13.26 -5.52 10.01
N ILE A 101 -13.22 -4.48 9.17
CA ILE A 101 -12.31 -4.34 8.03
C ILE A 101 -11.44 -3.09 8.18
N GLU A 102 -10.20 -3.16 7.73
CA GLU A 102 -9.37 -1.98 7.48
C GLU A 102 -9.39 -1.67 5.99
N ILE A 103 -9.61 -0.40 5.66
CA ILE A 103 -9.50 0.18 4.32
C ILE A 103 -8.28 1.09 4.33
N ALA A 104 -7.35 0.88 3.40
CA ALA A 104 -6.12 1.64 3.31
C ALA A 104 -5.79 2.01 1.86
N ASN A 105 -5.51 3.29 1.62
CA ASN A 105 -5.02 3.80 0.35
C ASN A 105 -3.48 3.86 0.40
N PHE A 106 -2.78 3.08 -0.41
CA PHE A 106 -1.31 3.13 -0.51
C PHE A 106 -0.80 4.16 -1.54
N ALA A 107 -1.69 4.78 -2.31
CA ALA A 107 -1.29 5.78 -3.30
C ALA A 107 -1.03 7.15 -2.63
N PRO A 108 -0.09 7.95 -3.18
CA PRO A 108 0.22 9.30 -2.69
C PRO A 108 -0.77 10.36 -3.20
N PHE A 109 -2.00 9.98 -3.49
CA PHE A 109 -3.08 10.87 -3.93
C PHE A 109 -4.43 10.34 -3.41
N ASP A 110 -5.41 11.22 -3.29
CA ASP A 110 -6.76 10.84 -2.86
C ASP A 110 -7.43 9.94 -3.90
N ILE A 111 -8.04 8.84 -3.44
CA ILE A 111 -8.89 8.00 -4.28
C ILE A 111 -10.34 8.40 -4.03
N LYS A 112 -11.06 8.72 -5.11
CA LYS A 112 -12.46 9.16 -5.06
C LYS A 112 -13.35 8.20 -5.85
N ASN A 113 -14.62 8.11 -5.44
CA ASN A 113 -15.67 7.37 -6.14
C ASN A 113 -15.31 5.91 -6.44
N ALA A 114 -14.76 5.19 -5.45
CA ALA A 114 -14.51 3.77 -5.56
C ALA A 114 -15.64 2.96 -4.93
N THR A 115 -15.91 1.77 -5.45
CA THR A 115 -16.79 0.77 -4.83
C THR A 115 -15.93 -0.38 -4.34
N ILE A 116 -16.05 -0.71 -3.05
CA ILE A 116 -15.45 -1.92 -2.51
C ILE A 116 -16.39 -3.09 -2.79
N GLN A 117 -15.86 -4.13 -3.40
CA GLN A 117 -16.54 -5.36 -3.71
C GLN A 117 -16.03 -6.47 -2.79
N ALA A 118 -16.92 -7.37 -2.39
CA ALA A 118 -16.59 -8.52 -1.57
C ALA A 118 -17.03 -9.82 -2.24
N GLN A 119 -16.17 -10.82 -2.23
CA GLN A 119 -16.52 -12.18 -2.63
C GLN A 119 -16.65 -13.06 -1.39
N ILE A 120 -17.82 -13.66 -1.21
CA ILE A 120 -18.12 -14.63 -0.15
C ILE A 120 -18.48 -15.96 -0.82
N PRO A 121 -17.64 -17.00 -0.74
CA PRO A 121 -17.93 -18.30 -1.32
C PRO A 121 -19.28 -18.86 -0.82
N GLY A 122 -20.10 -19.34 -1.76
CA GLY A 122 -21.41 -19.92 -1.47
C GLY A 122 -22.55 -18.91 -1.25
N SER A 123 -22.30 -17.60 -1.28
CA SER A 123 -23.38 -16.58 -1.19
C SER A 123 -23.93 -16.16 -2.55
N THR A 124 -23.06 -15.83 -3.50
CA THR A 124 -23.40 -15.55 -4.92
C THR A 124 -22.18 -15.83 -5.79
N ASN A 125 -22.40 -16.06 -7.08
CA ASN A 125 -21.33 -16.25 -8.07
C ASN A 125 -20.59 -14.95 -8.40
N ASN A 126 -21.23 -13.80 -8.15
CA ASN A 126 -20.72 -12.48 -8.51
C ASN A 126 -20.27 -11.68 -7.27
N PRO A 127 -19.26 -10.80 -7.38
CA PRO A 127 -18.86 -9.96 -6.25
C PRO A 127 -20.00 -9.07 -5.75
N ILE A 128 -20.11 -8.94 -4.43
CA ILE A 128 -21.11 -8.11 -3.75
C ILE A 128 -20.60 -6.68 -3.65
N ARG A 129 -21.40 -5.67 -4.04
CA ARG A 129 -21.08 -4.26 -3.83
C ARG A 129 -21.24 -3.91 -2.34
N LEU A 130 -20.15 -4.02 -1.59
CA LEU A 130 -20.17 -3.95 -0.12
C LEU A 130 -20.36 -2.52 0.40
N LEU A 131 -19.63 -1.56 -0.16
CA LEU A 131 -19.73 -0.14 0.20
C LEU A 131 -19.15 0.75 -0.90
N LYS A 132 -19.48 2.03 -0.85
CA LYS A 132 -18.87 3.08 -1.66
C LYS A 132 -17.91 3.92 -0.83
N ILE A 133 -16.81 4.33 -1.45
CA ILE A 133 -15.86 5.32 -0.97
C ILE A 133 -16.05 6.56 -1.82
N ASN A 134 -16.63 7.61 -1.23
CA ASN A 134 -16.67 8.92 -1.87
C ASN A 134 -15.24 9.47 -1.99
N ILE A 135 -14.46 9.38 -0.91
CA ILE A 135 -13.07 9.80 -0.86
C ILE A 135 -12.32 9.04 0.24
N ILE A 136 -11.06 8.69 -0.04
CA ILE A 136 -10.06 8.31 0.95
C ILE A 136 -8.78 9.08 0.68
N ARG A 137 -8.24 9.74 1.70
CA ARG A 137 -7.02 10.55 1.58
C ARG A 137 -5.84 9.74 1.04
N ALA A 138 -4.91 10.43 0.37
CA ALA A 138 -3.57 9.90 0.09
C ALA A 138 -2.97 9.28 1.36
N HIS A 139 -2.46 8.06 1.25
CA HIS A 139 -1.94 7.29 2.39
C HIS A 139 -2.90 7.13 3.57
N GLY A 140 -4.21 7.37 3.38
CA GLY A 140 -5.22 7.26 4.44
C GLY A 140 -5.56 5.81 4.77
N LYS A 141 -5.84 5.54 6.05
CA LYS A 141 -6.40 4.27 6.53
C LYS A 141 -7.49 4.47 7.57
N ARG A 142 -8.46 3.55 7.59
CA ARG A 142 -9.52 3.50 8.60
C ARG A 142 -9.98 2.06 8.83
N THR A 143 -10.21 1.71 10.09
CA THR A 143 -10.93 0.49 10.47
C THR A 143 -12.39 0.82 10.72
N ILE A 144 -13.29 0.05 10.11
CA ILE A 144 -14.75 0.16 10.29
C ILE A 144 -15.36 -1.24 10.50
N PRO A 145 -16.54 -1.34 11.12
CA PRO A 145 -17.34 -2.55 11.06
C PRO A 145 -17.73 -2.88 9.62
N TYR A 146 -17.94 -4.17 9.31
CA TYR A 146 -18.59 -4.55 8.06
C TYR A 146 -19.94 -3.85 7.90
N PRO A 147 -20.30 -3.37 6.68
CA PRO A 147 -21.61 -2.76 6.44
C PRO A 147 -22.80 -3.67 6.71
N PHE A 148 -22.62 -4.99 6.75
CA PHE A 148 -23.68 -5.95 7.13
C PHE A 148 -23.72 -6.25 8.64
N VAL A 149 -22.74 -5.80 9.42
CA VAL A 149 -22.75 -5.91 10.89
C VAL A 149 -23.52 -4.72 11.45
N LYS A 150 -24.57 -5.01 12.23
CA LYS A 150 -25.48 -4.03 12.90
C LYS A 150 -26.25 -3.07 11.98
N ASN A 151 -26.16 -3.23 10.67
CA ASN A 151 -26.63 -2.27 9.67
C ASN A 151 -27.53 -2.98 8.63
N THR A 152 -27.53 -2.54 7.37
CA THR A 152 -28.29 -3.17 6.28
C THR A 152 -27.85 -4.62 6.08
N THR A 153 -28.80 -5.54 5.89
CA THR A 153 -28.50 -6.94 5.54
C THR A 153 -28.65 -7.19 4.06
N LEU A 154 -29.33 -6.31 3.33
CA LEU A 154 -29.60 -6.46 1.90
C LEU A 154 -28.58 -5.67 1.08
N PHE A 155 -27.91 -6.37 0.17
CA PHE A 155 -26.92 -5.84 -0.77
C PHE A 155 -27.29 -6.21 -2.20
N VAL A 156 -26.48 -5.76 -3.15
CA VAL A 156 -26.52 -6.24 -4.53
C VAL A 156 -25.16 -6.72 -5.00
N ASP A 157 -25.17 -7.72 -5.86
CA ASP A 157 -23.98 -8.14 -6.59
C ASP A 157 -23.68 -7.24 -7.80
N THR A 158 -22.58 -7.52 -8.49
CA THR A 158 -22.16 -6.74 -9.66
C THR A 158 -23.14 -6.79 -10.84
N GLU A 159 -24.01 -7.79 -10.89
CA GLU A 159 -25.09 -7.93 -11.90
C GLU A 159 -26.41 -7.28 -11.45
N GLY A 160 -26.50 -6.82 -10.20
CA GLY A 160 -27.69 -6.18 -9.65
C GLY A 160 -28.65 -7.15 -8.96
N ASN A 161 -28.28 -8.42 -8.79
CA ASN A 161 -29.09 -9.37 -8.03
C ASN A 161 -29.00 -9.05 -6.55
N LYS A 162 -30.13 -9.14 -5.85
CA LYS A 162 -30.20 -8.93 -4.39
C LYS A 162 -29.50 -10.07 -3.65
N VAL A 163 -28.71 -9.72 -2.65
CA VAL A 163 -27.99 -10.67 -1.78
C VAL A 163 -28.32 -10.34 -0.32
N ASP A 164 -28.89 -11.30 0.40
CA ASP A 164 -29.14 -11.17 1.84
C ASP A 164 -27.96 -11.73 2.65
N LEU A 165 -27.38 -10.87 3.47
CA LEU A 165 -26.25 -11.14 4.37
C LEU A 165 -26.68 -11.16 5.84
N SER A 166 -27.98 -11.28 6.13
CA SER A 166 -28.55 -11.32 7.49
C SER A 166 -27.88 -12.36 8.42
N GLN A 167 -27.47 -13.50 7.87
CA GLN A 167 -26.74 -14.54 8.61
C GLN A 167 -25.43 -14.06 9.26
N TYR A 168 -24.81 -13.00 8.75
CA TYR A 168 -23.55 -12.45 9.25
C TYR A 168 -23.73 -11.26 10.20
N GLN A 169 -24.97 -10.81 10.45
CA GLN A 169 -25.23 -9.56 11.18
C GLN A 169 -24.73 -9.59 12.64
N SER A 170 -24.91 -10.72 13.32
CA SER A 170 -24.58 -10.87 14.75
C SER A 170 -23.16 -11.37 15.00
N THR A 171 -22.70 -12.33 14.20
CA THR A 171 -21.42 -13.05 14.39
C THR A 171 -20.31 -12.54 13.48
N GLY A 172 -20.66 -11.86 12.38
CA GLY A 172 -19.71 -11.49 11.35
C GLY A 172 -19.33 -12.66 10.44
N ILE A 173 -18.22 -12.52 9.72
CA ILE A 173 -17.69 -13.53 8.80
C ILE A 173 -16.22 -13.80 9.10
N LEU A 174 -15.80 -15.06 9.14
CA LEU A 174 -14.39 -15.39 9.34
C LEU A 174 -13.52 -14.74 8.26
N PRO A 175 -12.38 -14.10 8.59
CA PRO A 175 -11.49 -13.44 7.62
C PRO A 175 -11.13 -14.28 6.39
N LYS A 176 -10.93 -15.60 6.56
CA LYS A 176 -10.59 -16.53 5.47
C LYS A 176 -11.74 -16.82 4.49
N ASN A 177 -12.98 -16.48 4.87
CA ASN A 177 -14.19 -16.76 4.09
C ASN A 177 -14.66 -15.56 3.27
N ILE A 178 -13.87 -14.49 3.21
CA ILE A 178 -14.17 -13.29 2.45
C ILE A 178 -12.91 -12.74 1.80
N SER A 179 -13.05 -12.23 0.59
CA SER A 179 -11.99 -11.49 -0.10
C SER A 179 -12.56 -10.20 -0.68
N PHE A 180 -11.68 -9.24 -0.94
CA PHE A 180 -12.08 -7.91 -1.38
C PHE A 180 -11.37 -7.52 -2.66
N ASP A 181 -12.04 -6.68 -3.42
CA ASP A 181 -11.46 -5.92 -4.50
C ASP A 181 -12.10 -4.53 -4.53
N PHE A 182 -11.54 -3.60 -5.31
CA PHE A 182 -12.17 -2.32 -5.58
C PHE A 182 -12.53 -2.20 -7.06
N ALA A 183 -13.51 -1.34 -7.36
CA ALA A 183 -13.94 -1.02 -8.71
C ALA A 183 -14.36 0.46 -8.79
N GLY A 184 -14.49 0.97 -10.00
CA GLY A 184 -14.93 2.34 -10.27
C GLY A 184 -14.67 2.71 -11.73
N ASP A 185 -15.49 3.61 -12.25
CA ASP A 185 -15.44 4.11 -13.63
C ASP A 185 -14.56 5.37 -13.77
N GLY A 186 -14.27 6.05 -12.66
CA GLY A 186 -13.39 7.22 -12.63
C GLY A 186 -12.01 6.95 -13.26
N PRO A 187 -11.39 7.92 -13.94
CA PRO A 187 -10.13 7.71 -14.67
C PRO A 187 -8.99 7.16 -13.81
N ILE A 188 -8.86 7.63 -12.56
CA ILE A 188 -7.84 7.17 -11.62
C ILE A 188 -8.07 5.70 -11.24
N VAL A 189 -9.30 5.36 -10.83
CA VAL A 189 -9.64 3.98 -10.43
C VAL A 189 -9.46 3.03 -11.61
N SER A 190 -9.93 3.41 -12.79
CA SER A 190 -9.75 2.64 -14.04
C SER A 190 -8.26 2.38 -14.35
N ARG A 191 -7.38 3.37 -14.15
CA ARG A 191 -5.93 3.16 -14.32
C ARG A 191 -5.37 2.23 -13.25
N LEU A 192 -5.69 2.44 -11.97
CA LEU A 192 -5.25 1.58 -10.88
C LEU A 192 -5.69 0.12 -11.08
N LYS A 193 -6.89 -0.12 -11.63
CA LYS A 193 -7.36 -1.48 -11.95
C LYS A 193 -6.52 -2.20 -13.01
N LYS A 194 -5.75 -1.49 -13.84
CA LYS A 194 -4.79 -2.14 -14.76
C LYS A 194 -3.71 -2.92 -14.00
N LEU A 195 -3.40 -2.53 -12.76
CA LEU A 195 -2.43 -3.21 -11.89
C LEU A 195 -2.90 -4.60 -11.43
N SER A 196 -4.19 -4.95 -11.61
CA SER A 196 -4.71 -6.29 -11.28
C SER A 196 -4.03 -7.44 -12.03
N LYS A 197 -3.33 -7.12 -13.13
CA LYS A 197 -2.51 -8.07 -13.87
C LYS A 197 -1.24 -8.46 -13.11
N LEU A 198 -0.72 -7.62 -12.21
CA LEU A 198 0.50 -7.88 -11.45
C LEU A 198 0.23 -8.68 -10.18
N LYS A 199 1.23 -9.46 -9.75
CA LYS A 199 1.23 -10.17 -8.47
C LYS A 199 2.15 -9.56 -7.41
N TRP A 200 2.74 -8.40 -7.69
CA TRP A 200 3.76 -7.79 -6.85
C TRP A 200 3.21 -7.47 -5.45
N ASN A 201 3.79 -8.12 -4.44
CA ASN A 201 3.65 -7.69 -3.06
C ASN A 201 4.80 -6.74 -2.72
N ILE A 202 4.45 -5.49 -2.42
CA ILE A 202 5.38 -4.42 -2.10
C ILE A 202 5.51 -4.35 -0.60
N LYS A 203 6.75 -4.34 -0.10
CA LYS A 203 7.08 -4.11 1.30
C LYS A 203 8.24 -3.14 1.37
N TYR A 204 8.17 -2.13 2.24
CA TYR A 204 9.33 -1.31 2.54
C TYR A 204 10.25 -2.04 3.50
N HIS A 205 11.55 -1.85 3.33
CA HIS A 205 12.55 -2.61 4.05
C HIS A 205 13.73 -1.74 4.41
N ASP A 206 14.15 -1.87 5.66
CA ASP A 206 15.45 -1.45 6.12
C ASP A 206 16.41 -2.63 5.93
N PHE A 207 17.43 -2.43 5.11
CA PHE A 207 18.45 -3.42 4.78
C PHE A 207 19.76 -3.19 5.55
N ASP A 208 19.80 -2.19 6.44
CA ASP A 208 20.93 -1.90 7.32
C ASP A 208 20.49 -1.62 8.77
N PRO A 209 19.83 -2.59 9.45
CA PRO A 209 19.25 -2.38 10.79
C PRO A 209 20.25 -2.10 11.91
N ASN A 210 21.55 -2.10 11.62
CA ASN A 210 22.61 -1.78 12.57
C ASN A 210 23.40 -0.52 12.18
N ASN A 211 23.00 0.17 11.11
CA ASN A 211 23.66 1.36 10.55
C ASN A 211 25.16 1.12 10.36
N ASP A 212 25.51 0.03 9.68
CA ASP A 212 26.91 -0.32 9.41
C ASP A 212 27.46 0.66 8.37
N PRO A 213 28.45 1.51 8.72
CA PRO A 213 28.97 2.54 7.82
C PRO A 213 29.67 1.97 6.58
N ALA A 214 29.94 0.65 6.52
CA ALA A 214 30.47 -0.02 5.34
C ALA A 214 29.38 -0.52 4.37
N ASN A 215 28.11 -0.53 4.80
CA ASN A 215 27.00 -1.05 4.03
C ASN A 215 26.54 -0.06 2.96
N ASN A 216 26.04 -0.57 1.83
CA ASN A 216 25.61 0.25 0.69
C ASN A 216 24.19 0.82 0.82
N TRP A 217 23.42 0.32 1.78
CA TRP A 217 22.09 0.80 2.11
C TRP A 217 22.16 2.13 2.86
N ALA A 218 21.06 2.87 2.87
CA ALA A 218 20.93 4.03 3.76
C ALA A 218 20.73 3.54 5.20
N ASP A 219 21.29 4.25 6.18
CA ASP A 219 21.16 3.95 7.60
C ASP A 219 19.70 3.75 8.02
N ASP A 220 18.80 4.65 7.61
CA ASP A 220 17.36 4.53 7.87
C ASP A 220 16.53 4.90 6.63
N ILE A 221 15.45 4.15 6.39
CA ILE A 221 14.45 4.53 5.39
C ILE A 221 13.44 5.54 5.98
N THR A 222 13.38 6.72 5.38
CA THR A 222 12.54 7.83 5.85
C THR A 222 11.09 7.75 5.34
N PRO A 223 10.12 8.36 6.05
CA PRO A 223 8.74 8.43 5.57
C PRO A 223 8.59 9.09 4.19
N LYS A 224 9.38 10.15 3.94
CA LYS A 224 9.45 10.82 2.63
C LYS A 224 9.87 9.87 1.51
N GLN A 225 10.90 9.05 1.75
CA GLN A 225 11.33 8.05 0.78
C GLN A 225 10.23 7.03 0.53
N VAL A 226 9.59 6.51 1.58
CA VAL A 226 8.46 5.57 1.44
C VAL A 226 7.33 6.15 0.61
N ARG A 227 6.89 7.39 0.89
CA ARG A 227 5.84 8.05 0.12
C ARG A 227 6.21 8.21 -1.36
N ARG A 228 7.44 8.62 -1.69
CA ARG A 228 7.94 8.65 -3.07
C ARG A 228 7.95 7.26 -3.70
N TYR A 229 8.39 6.25 -2.96
CA TYR A 229 8.49 4.86 -3.40
C TYR A 229 7.12 4.26 -3.74
N THR A 230 6.08 4.50 -2.92
CA THR A 230 4.69 4.09 -3.23
C THR A 230 4.28 4.60 -4.62
N GLY A 231 4.59 5.86 -4.91
CA GLY A 231 4.27 6.50 -6.17
C GLY A 231 5.05 5.93 -7.36
N LEU A 232 6.34 5.68 -7.16
CA LEU A 232 7.19 5.02 -8.14
C LEU A 232 6.65 3.62 -8.49
N MET A 233 6.35 2.78 -7.50
CA MET A 233 5.90 1.41 -7.76
C MET A 233 4.59 1.39 -8.55
N ILE A 234 3.65 2.29 -8.25
CA ILE A 234 2.41 2.44 -9.02
C ILE A 234 2.71 2.77 -10.48
N ASN A 235 3.54 3.79 -10.74
CA ASN A 235 3.86 4.20 -12.10
C ASN A 235 4.65 3.12 -12.87
N LEU A 236 5.63 2.49 -12.22
CA LEU A 236 6.40 1.38 -12.78
C LEU A 236 5.51 0.17 -13.12
N GLY A 237 4.58 -0.17 -12.23
CA GLY A 237 3.61 -1.23 -12.47
C GLY A 237 2.70 -0.93 -13.66
N LEU A 238 2.23 0.31 -13.80
CA LEU A 238 1.40 0.72 -14.95
C LEU A 238 2.13 0.59 -16.28
N VAL A 239 3.43 0.94 -16.32
CA VAL A 239 4.27 0.73 -17.50
C VAL A 239 4.41 -0.76 -17.81
N ALA A 240 4.74 -1.57 -16.80
CA ALA A 240 4.95 -3.01 -16.95
C ALA A 240 3.71 -3.76 -17.51
N VAL A 241 2.50 -3.33 -17.15
CA VAL A 241 1.24 -3.95 -17.64
C VAL A 241 0.72 -3.39 -18.95
N SER A 242 1.40 -2.39 -19.52
CA SER A 242 0.98 -1.76 -20.77
C SER A 242 1.24 -2.67 -21.97
N ASN A 243 0.34 -2.65 -22.95
CA ASN A 243 0.51 -3.43 -24.17
C ASN A 243 1.74 -2.96 -24.96
N ASP A 244 1.96 -1.64 -25.03
CA ASP A 244 3.11 -1.05 -25.72
C ASP A 244 4.44 -1.57 -25.13
N PHE A 245 4.57 -1.58 -23.80
CA PHE A 245 5.76 -2.14 -23.14
C PHE A 245 5.94 -3.63 -23.44
N LYS A 246 4.88 -4.44 -23.31
CA LYS A 246 4.95 -5.88 -23.62
C LYS A 246 5.42 -6.12 -25.05
N GLN A 247 4.85 -5.42 -26.02
CA GLN A 247 5.19 -5.59 -27.42
C GLN A 247 6.64 -5.18 -27.71
N ASP A 248 7.09 -4.06 -27.14
CA ASP A 248 8.47 -3.62 -27.30
C ASP A 248 9.46 -4.61 -26.67
N PHE A 249 9.15 -5.11 -25.46
CA PHE A 249 9.97 -6.11 -24.78
C PHE A 249 10.09 -7.40 -25.59
N LEU A 250 8.97 -7.90 -26.15
CA LEU A 250 8.98 -9.11 -26.97
C LEU A 250 9.67 -8.93 -28.32
N LYS A 251 9.76 -7.71 -28.84
CA LYS A 251 10.51 -7.40 -30.08
C LYS A 251 12.00 -7.12 -29.82
N GLU A 252 12.34 -6.65 -28.63
CA GLU A 252 13.71 -6.33 -28.25
C GLU A 252 14.63 -7.55 -28.36
N GLN A 253 15.87 -7.31 -28.79
CA GLN A 253 16.89 -8.36 -28.80
C GLN A 253 17.51 -8.46 -27.41
N ILE A 254 17.01 -9.43 -26.63
CA ILE A 254 17.51 -9.69 -25.28
C ILE A 254 18.59 -10.76 -25.34
N ILE A 255 19.76 -10.49 -24.74
CA ILE A 255 20.89 -11.41 -24.60
C ILE A 255 20.85 -12.04 -23.21
N GLY A 256 21.00 -13.36 -23.12
CA GLY A 256 20.95 -14.11 -21.88
C GLY A 256 22.18 -13.91 -20.96
N ASN A 257 22.22 -14.67 -19.87
CA ASN A 257 23.26 -14.57 -18.83
C ASN A 257 24.65 -15.06 -19.28
N ASP A 258 24.76 -15.69 -20.44
CA ASP A 258 26.05 -16.02 -21.07
C ASP A 258 26.67 -14.82 -21.79
N GLY A 259 25.91 -13.72 -21.92
CA GLY A 259 26.33 -12.48 -22.56
C GLY A 259 26.45 -12.54 -24.08
N ILE A 260 26.05 -13.65 -24.72
CA ILE A 260 26.23 -13.87 -26.15
C ILE A 260 24.96 -14.37 -26.82
N THR A 261 24.21 -15.28 -26.19
CA THR A 261 23.08 -15.95 -26.83
C THR A 261 21.80 -15.10 -26.71
N PRO A 262 21.16 -14.72 -27.84
CA PRO A 262 19.84 -14.09 -27.80
C PRO A 262 18.77 -15.03 -27.25
N LEU A 263 17.90 -14.50 -26.39
CA LEU A 263 16.71 -15.20 -25.94
C LEU A 263 15.74 -15.42 -27.11
N THR A 264 15.22 -16.64 -27.20
CA THR A 264 14.08 -16.98 -28.07
C THR A 264 12.82 -16.20 -27.66
N LEU A 265 11.82 -16.14 -28.55
CA LEU A 265 10.53 -15.52 -28.22
C LEU A 265 9.88 -16.16 -26.98
N ALA A 266 9.87 -17.49 -26.89
CA ALA A 266 9.31 -18.21 -25.75
C ALA A 266 10.02 -17.86 -24.43
N GLN A 267 11.34 -17.68 -24.44
CA GLN A 267 12.10 -17.25 -23.26
C GLN A 267 11.79 -15.80 -22.87
N LYS A 268 11.59 -14.90 -23.84
CA LYS A 268 11.13 -13.52 -23.58
C LYS A 268 9.71 -13.50 -23.02
N GLU A 269 8.80 -14.31 -23.56
CA GLU A 269 7.44 -14.46 -23.03
C GLU A 269 7.46 -14.99 -21.59
N LYS A 270 8.29 -15.99 -21.32
CA LYS A 270 8.50 -16.47 -19.95
C LYS A 270 9.02 -15.35 -19.04
N THR A 271 10.04 -14.62 -19.45
CA THR A 271 10.63 -13.53 -18.65
C THR A 271 9.62 -12.42 -18.37
N TYR A 272 8.83 -12.04 -19.37
CA TYR A 272 7.74 -11.08 -19.17
C TYR A 272 6.69 -11.64 -18.20
N ASN A 273 6.32 -12.91 -18.31
CA ASN A 273 5.39 -13.54 -17.38
C ASN A 273 5.96 -13.63 -15.96
N ASP A 274 7.27 -13.85 -15.79
CA ASP A 274 7.96 -13.81 -14.50
C ASP A 274 7.91 -12.38 -13.91
N LEU A 275 8.08 -11.33 -14.74
CA LEU A 275 7.88 -9.93 -14.34
C LEU A 275 6.45 -9.69 -13.86
N ILE A 276 5.44 -10.13 -14.61
CA ILE A 276 4.03 -9.92 -14.22
C ILE A 276 3.67 -10.67 -12.94
N ASN A 277 4.19 -11.90 -12.79
CA ASN A 277 3.90 -12.77 -11.64
C ASN A 277 4.91 -12.62 -10.49
N PHE A 278 5.77 -11.58 -10.52
CA PHE A 278 6.80 -11.42 -9.51
C PHE A 278 6.18 -11.34 -8.11
N GLY A 279 6.65 -12.20 -7.20
CA GLY A 279 5.94 -12.46 -5.94
C GLY A 279 6.07 -11.32 -4.93
N ARG A 280 7.30 -10.91 -4.60
CA ARG A 280 7.56 -9.93 -3.54
C ARG A 280 8.76 -9.05 -3.87
N LEU A 281 8.59 -7.75 -3.69
CA LEU A 281 9.63 -6.73 -3.78
C LEU A 281 9.78 -6.07 -2.41
N ASN A 282 10.93 -6.28 -1.78
CA ASN A 282 11.37 -5.58 -0.58
C ASN A 282 12.12 -4.33 -1.05
N CYS A 283 11.45 -3.19 -0.93
CA CYS A 283 11.87 -1.89 -1.42
C CYS A 283 12.71 -1.18 -0.36
N GLY A 284 13.97 -0.92 -0.69
CA GLY A 284 14.92 -0.22 0.18
C GLY A 284 15.55 0.99 -0.49
N VAL A 285 16.29 1.78 0.28
CA VAL A 285 17.02 2.94 -0.23
C VAL A 285 18.51 2.71 -0.09
N VAL A 286 19.26 2.96 -1.17
CA VAL A 286 20.73 2.92 -1.13
C VAL A 286 21.28 4.31 -0.77
N GLY A 287 22.35 4.34 0.02
CA GLY A 287 22.92 5.56 0.58
C GLY A 287 24.32 5.43 1.16
N GLY A 288 24.93 4.26 1.06
CA GLY A 288 26.23 3.96 1.68
C GLY A 288 27.46 4.49 0.94
N PRO A 289 28.67 4.21 1.44
CA PRO A 289 29.91 4.91 1.06
C PRO A 289 30.37 4.63 -0.38
N ASN A 290 29.91 3.54 -1.00
CA ASN A 290 30.34 3.18 -2.37
C ASN A 290 29.51 3.87 -3.46
N ASN A 291 28.57 4.76 -3.11
CA ASN A 291 27.75 5.53 -4.06
C ASN A 291 27.03 4.67 -5.10
N VAL A 292 26.61 3.46 -4.72
CA VAL A 292 25.78 2.62 -5.60
C VAL A 292 24.43 3.33 -5.83
N ILE A 293 23.89 3.20 -7.04
CA ILE A 293 22.64 3.89 -7.41
C ILE A 293 21.41 2.98 -7.33
N GLY A 294 21.63 1.67 -7.23
CA GLY A 294 20.61 0.65 -7.03
C GLY A 294 21.22 -0.67 -6.58
N LEU A 295 20.38 -1.53 -5.99
CA LEU A 295 20.73 -2.87 -5.54
C LEU A 295 19.53 -3.80 -5.75
N GLY A 296 19.63 -4.71 -6.71
CA GLY A 296 18.59 -5.66 -7.07
C GLY A 296 19.05 -7.11 -6.93
N GLY A 297 18.11 -8.02 -6.67
CA GLY A 297 18.38 -9.46 -6.67
C GLY A 297 17.44 -10.25 -5.78
N GLY A 298 16.87 -11.33 -6.32
CA GLY A 298 15.80 -12.05 -5.62
C GLY A 298 14.66 -11.09 -5.29
N SER A 299 14.26 -11.00 -4.02
CA SER A 299 13.22 -10.05 -3.58
C SER A 299 13.71 -8.63 -3.31
N THR A 300 15.02 -8.37 -3.35
CA THR A 300 15.61 -7.07 -3.01
C THR A 300 15.47 -6.10 -4.17
N PHE A 301 14.93 -4.91 -3.92
CA PHE A 301 14.78 -3.85 -4.90
C PHE A 301 15.12 -2.50 -4.27
N GLY A 302 16.38 -2.10 -4.37
CA GLY A 302 16.93 -0.87 -3.79
C GLY A 302 17.19 0.20 -4.83
N LEU A 303 16.87 1.46 -4.51
CA LEU A 303 17.11 2.61 -5.38
C LEU A 303 17.62 3.81 -4.57
N ALA A 304 18.48 4.63 -5.18
CA ALA A 304 18.98 5.85 -4.53
C ALA A 304 17.87 6.90 -4.35
N ASP A 305 17.95 7.73 -3.30
CA ASP A 305 16.91 8.73 -3.00
C ASP A 305 16.64 9.71 -4.16
N TYR A 306 17.68 10.11 -4.90
CA TYR A 306 17.50 11.01 -6.04
C TYR A 306 16.68 10.37 -7.16
N LEU A 307 16.66 9.04 -7.27
CA LEU A 307 15.78 8.35 -8.22
C LEU A 307 14.32 8.43 -7.73
N LEU A 308 14.09 8.21 -6.44
CA LEU A 308 12.77 8.37 -5.82
C LEU A 308 12.25 9.82 -5.90
N LYS A 309 13.14 10.81 -5.89
CA LYS A 309 12.77 12.21 -6.13
C LYS A 309 12.39 12.46 -7.59
N ASN A 310 13.06 11.82 -8.55
CA ASN A 310 12.98 12.22 -9.97
C ASN A 310 12.02 11.38 -10.83
N TYR A 311 11.46 10.26 -10.33
CA TYR A 311 10.61 9.38 -11.16
C TYR A 311 9.36 10.07 -11.74
N ILE A 312 8.91 11.15 -11.11
CA ILE A 312 7.65 11.83 -11.41
C ILE A 312 7.81 12.99 -12.40
N ASN A 313 9.04 13.46 -12.64
CA ASN A 313 9.33 14.63 -13.47
C ASN A 313 10.49 14.44 -14.47
N LYS A 314 11.22 13.33 -14.40
CA LYS A 314 12.31 13.02 -15.35
C LYS A 314 11.83 12.09 -16.45
N VAL A 315 11.72 12.63 -17.66
CA VAL A 315 11.48 11.83 -18.88
C VAL A 315 12.59 10.79 -19.03
N GLY A 316 12.22 9.54 -19.33
CA GLY A 316 13.17 8.44 -19.50
C GLY A 316 13.75 7.86 -18.21
N PHE A 317 13.05 7.97 -17.07
CA PHE A 317 13.47 7.42 -15.76
C PHE A 317 13.74 5.90 -15.71
N GLY A 318 13.38 5.15 -16.75
CA GLY A 318 13.32 3.69 -16.74
C GLY A 318 14.62 2.90 -16.59
N ASP A 319 15.80 3.54 -16.60
CA ASP A 319 17.10 2.86 -16.67
C ASP A 319 17.42 2.00 -15.43
N VAL A 320 17.68 2.64 -14.29
CA VAL A 320 18.07 1.96 -13.04
C VAL A 320 16.97 1.02 -12.53
N PRO A 321 15.68 1.41 -12.48
CA PRO A 321 14.63 0.48 -12.06
C PRO A 321 14.54 -0.78 -12.93
N ALA A 322 14.77 -0.67 -14.24
CA ALA A 322 14.79 -1.84 -15.12
C ALA A 322 16.02 -2.71 -14.86
N HIS A 323 17.19 -2.11 -14.67
CA HIS A 323 18.41 -2.82 -14.29
C HIS A 323 18.19 -3.68 -13.04
N GLU A 324 17.68 -3.08 -11.96
CA GLU A 324 17.46 -3.80 -10.70
C GLU A 324 16.35 -4.85 -10.81
N LEU A 325 15.28 -4.58 -11.58
CA LEU A 325 14.28 -5.59 -11.89
C LEU A 325 14.87 -6.75 -12.72
N GLY A 326 15.84 -6.49 -13.60
CA GLY A 326 16.59 -7.51 -14.32
C GLY A 326 17.27 -8.49 -13.35
N HIS A 327 17.91 -7.96 -12.31
CA HIS A 327 18.47 -8.77 -11.23
C HIS A 327 17.40 -9.54 -10.45
N CYS A 328 16.28 -8.91 -10.10
CA CYS A 328 15.16 -9.59 -9.46
C CYS A 328 14.67 -10.79 -10.29
N LEU A 329 14.69 -10.68 -11.63
CA LEU A 329 14.29 -11.73 -12.57
C LEU A 329 15.36 -12.80 -12.82
N GLY A 330 16.51 -12.73 -12.14
CA GLY A 330 17.58 -13.73 -12.23
C GLY A 330 18.61 -13.47 -13.32
N TYR A 331 18.67 -12.26 -13.86
CA TYR A 331 19.68 -11.88 -14.84
C TYR A 331 20.91 -11.26 -14.16
N ASN A 332 22.10 -11.56 -14.70
CA ASN A 332 23.38 -11.02 -14.23
C ASN A 332 23.87 -9.90 -15.15
N HIS A 333 25.01 -9.28 -14.81
CA HIS A 333 25.63 -8.20 -15.60
C HIS A 333 26.08 -8.57 -17.01
N SER A 334 26.17 -9.85 -17.35
CA SER A 334 26.47 -10.28 -18.73
C SER A 334 25.25 -10.12 -19.64
N SER A 335 24.03 -10.17 -19.11
CA SER A 335 22.79 -10.01 -19.87
C SER A 335 22.43 -8.55 -20.09
N ASN A 336 21.81 -8.24 -21.24
CA ASN A 336 21.21 -6.92 -21.47
C ASN A 336 19.84 -6.71 -20.82
N MET A 337 19.41 -7.65 -19.97
CA MET A 337 18.36 -7.40 -18.98
C MET A 337 18.85 -6.50 -17.83
N THR A 338 20.16 -6.41 -17.59
CA THR A 338 20.75 -5.55 -16.57
C THR A 338 21.54 -4.41 -17.23
N TYR A 339 22.50 -4.69 -18.11
CA TYR A 339 23.26 -3.65 -18.82
C TYR A 339 22.97 -3.57 -20.32
N PRO A 340 22.57 -2.40 -20.87
CA PRO A 340 22.33 -2.28 -22.30
C PRO A 340 23.53 -2.75 -23.13
N GLN A 341 23.26 -3.47 -24.21
CA GLN A 341 24.28 -3.88 -25.18
C GLN A 341 24.04 -3.21 -26.52
N LYS A 342 25.12 -2.81 -27.19
CA LYS A 342 25.04 -2.25 -28.55
C LYS A 342 24.89 -3.38 -29.56
N ILE A 343 23.75 -3.43 -30.23
CA ILE A 343 23.51 -4.36 -31.34
C ILE A 343 23.18 -3.54 -32.58
N ASN A 344 23.95 -3.74 -33.66
CA ASN A 344 23.86 -2.94 -34.88
C ASN A 344 23.94 -1.42 -34.63
N GLY A 345 24.76 -1.00 -33.66
CA GLY A 345 24.95 0.41 -33.30
C GLY A 345 23.88 1.01 -32.37
N VAL A 346 22.86 0.25 -31.98
CA VAL A 346 21.75 0.71 -31.13
C VAL A 346 21.85 0.07 -29.75
N ASN A 347 21.62 0.83 -28.67
CA ASN A 347 21.50 0.29 -27.33
C ASN A 347 20.20 -0.52 -27.20
N THR A 348 20.35 -1.81 -26.92
CA THR A 348 19.26 -2.80 -26.77
C THR A 348 19.27 -3.38 -25.36
N GLY A 349 18.11 -3.81 -24.88
CA GLY A 349 17.97 -4.43 -23.56
C GLY A 349 16.75 -3.94 -22.79
N PHE A 350 16.62 -4.39 -21.54
CA PHE A 350 15.46 -4.06 -20.70
C PHE A 350 15.40 -2.56 -20.37
N SER A 351 16.51 -1.96 -19.97
CA SER A 351 16.58 -0.51 -19.69
C SER A 351 16.17 0.35 -20.90
N PRO A 352 16.71 0.16 -22.12
CA PRO A 352 16.23 0.88 -23.31
C PRO A 352 14.73 0.75 -23.55
N VAL A 353 14.14 -0.45 -23.42
CA VAL A 353 12.69 -0.66 -23.54
C VAL A 353 11.94 0.15 -22.48
N MET A 354 12.38 0.08 -21.23
CA MET A 354 11.72 0.76 -20.12
C MET A 354 11.81 2.28 -20.27
N ILE A 355 12.95 2.83 -20.68
CA ILE A 355 13.12 4.25 -20.97
C ILE A 355 12.12 4.72 -22.03
N ARG A 356 12.02 4.01 -23.17
CA ARG A 356 11.06 4.34 -24.23
C ARG A 356 9.61 4.29 -23.72
N ALA A 357 9.27 3.27 -22.93
CA ALA A 357 7.94 3.13 -22.38
C ALA A 357 7.60 4.26 -21.38
N PHE A 358 8.51 4.60 -20.46
CA PHE A 358 8.35 5.74 -19.55
C PHE A 358 8.19 7.06 -20.30
N THR A 359 8.99 7.31 -21.34
CA THR A 359 8.86 8.50 -22.18
C THR A 359 7.47 8.61 -22.79
N ARG A 360 6.94 7.53 -23.38
CA ARG A 360 5.57 7.53 -23.92
C ARG A 360 4.51 7.79 -22.85
N PHE A 361 4.67 7.25 -21.65
CA PHE A 361 3.75 7.49 -20.54
C PHE A 361 3.73 8.97 -20.11
N PHE A 362 4.88 9.64 -20.12
CA PHE A 362 4.97 11.08 -19.90
C PHE A 362 4.27 11.86 -21.02
N GLU A 363 4.61 11.58 -22.28
CA GLU A 363 4.06 12.27 -23.45
C GLU A 363 2.52 12.14 -23.55
N LYS A 364 1.98 10.97 -23.19
CA LYS A 364 0.54 10.69 -23.22
C LYS A 364 -0.19 11.03 -21.92
N ASN A 365 0.53 11.52 -20.90
CA ASN A 365 -0.02 11.79 -19.56
C ASN A 365 -0.77 10.58 -18.94
N GLU A 366 -0.19 9.38 -19.09
CA GLU A 366 -0.81 8.12 -18.68
C GLU A 366 -0.52 7.73 -17.23
N PHE A 367 0.43 8.39 -16.57
CA PHE A 367 0.73 8.13 -15.17
C PHE A 367 -0.42 8.48 -14.23
N SER A 368 -0.68 7.58 -13.27
CA SER A 368 -1.63 7.84 -12.19
C SER A 368 -1.04 8.75 -11.12
N VAL A 369 0.25 8.60 -10.82
CA VAL A 369 0.97 9.43 -9.86
C VAL A 369 1.71 10.52 -10.61
N ARG A 370 1.40 11.78 -10.32
CA ARG A 370 1.94 12.97 -10.99
C ARG A 370 2.15 14.08 -9.97
N LEU A 371 2.97 15.08 -10.32
CA LEU A 371 3.25 16.19 -9.40
C LEU A 371 1.99 16.97 -9.01
N ASP A 372 1.03 17.11 -9.92
CA ASP A 372 -0.22 17.86 -9.71
C ASP A 372 -1.20 17.19 -8.75
N ASN A 373 -1.11 15.86 -8.56
CA ASN A 373 -1.99 15.12 -7.67
C ASN A 373 -1.29 14.51 -6.45
N TYR A 374 0.04 14.62 -6.36
CA TYR A 374 0.81 14.16 -5.22
C TYR A 374 0.48 15.01 -3.99
N TYR A 375 0.00 14.39 -2.92
CA TYR A 375 -0.57 15.14 -1.79
C TYR A 375 0.45 15.96 -0.98
N LYS A 376 1.74 15.60 -1.03
CA LYS A 376 2.80 16.27 -0.28
C LYS A 376 3.89 16.91 -1.16
N PRO A 377 3.63 18.13 -1.69
CA PRO A 377 4.56 19.04 -2.34
C PRO A 377 6.04 18.89 -2.01
N SER A 378 6.26 19.10 -0.71
CA SER A 378 7.57 19.23 -0.07
C SER A 378 8.41 17.96 -0.14
N ASP A 379 7.81 16.82 -0.47
CA ASP A 379 8.57 15.61 -0.78
C ASP A 379 9.38 15.76 -2.07
N PHE A 380 9.27 16.83 -2.86
CA PHE A 380 10.11 17.03 -4.05
C PHE A 380 11.00 18.26 -3.99
N ASN A 381 11.01 18.96 -2.85
CA ASN A 381 11.88 20.11 -2.63
C ASN A 381 13.33 19.68 -2.39
#